data_AF-A0A178EWC4-F1
#
_entry.id   AF-A0A178EWC4-F1
#
_cell.length_a   1.000
_cell.length_b   1.000
_cell.length_c   1.000
_cell.angle_alpha   90.00
_cell.angle_beta   90.00
_cell.angle_gamma   90.00
#
_symmetry.space_group_name_H-M   'P 1'
#
loop_
_entity.id
_entity.type
_entity.pdbx_description
1 polymer ?
#
loop_
_entity_poly.entity_id
_entity_poly.type
_entity_poly.pdbx_seq_one_letter_code
_entity_poly.pdbx_strand_id
1 'polypeptide(L)'
;MAENGYEKYSYGEHYLQNVYVHIPPSPAPANTGYWIVYIHGGAWRDPDILAPSFKAAQDHLLSDHSVSSSIAGIASIDYRLSAHPNHPQDPTSLDASEYRNAKHPEHIHDVRDGLALLQSMYGFGERYVLAGHSCGGTMAFQVVMNRVLSGYEVVRPVAVVSVAGVTNLLGLVEEKAHISAYREFVTGAFGDEAERTWEVVSPAVDGEGVGGVVDSWNNGRVVVMGFSVNDEALPGSQLGFMKGTVDAWVAAGDGGAERRVRIVEDMAETHDGMWINGREVAEVIAIGIRELEDMQV
;
A
#
# COMPACT_ATOMS: atom_id res chain seq x y z
N MET A 1 27.83 -3.40 -4.03
CA MET A 1 28.26 -2.41 -3.02
C MET A 1 27.04 -1.60 -2.67
N ALA A 2 26.34 -1.95 -1.60
CA ALA A 2 25.07 -1.32 -1.23
C ALA A 2 25.34 0.00 -0.49
N GLU A 3 25.42 1.12 -1.22
CA GLU A 3 25.62 2.46 -0.64
C GLU A 3 24.44 2.92 0.22
N ASN A 4 23.25 2.33 0.06
CA ASN A 4 22.01 2.76 0.74
C ASN A 4 21.39 1.71 1.67
N GLY A 5 22.08 0.61 1.95
CA GLY A 5 21.58 -0.44 2.85
C GLY A 5 20.43 -1.28 2.28
N TYR A 6 20.17 -1.24 0.98
CA TYR A 6 19.23 -2.13 0.29
C TYR A 6 19.84 -2.68 -1.01
N GLU A 7 19.30 -3.78 -1.50
CA GLU A 7 19.54 -4.34 -2.82
C GLU A 7 18.39 -3.95 -3.76
N LYS A 8 18.70 -3.56 -5.00
CA LYS A 8 17.70 -3.15 -6.00
C LYS A 8 17.54 -4.25 -7.05
N TYR A 9 16.30 -4.64 -7.32
CA TYR A 9 15.95 -5.64 -8.33
C TYR A 9 14.89 -5.08 -9.27
N SER A 10 15.07 -5.26 -10.58
CA SER A 10 14.06 -4.87 -11.57
C SER A 10 13.07 -6.01 -11.82
N TYR A 11 11.79 -5.67 -11.99
CA TYR A 11 10.74 -6.58 -12.45
C TYR A 11 10.17 -6.18 -13.81
N GLY A 12 10.74 -5.17 -14.48
CA GLY A 12 10.30 -4.73 -15.81
C GLY A 12 11.30 -3.82 -16.52
N GLU A 13 10.91 -3.30 -17.68
CA GLU A 13 11.78 -2.47 -18.54
C GLU A 13 11.78 -1.00 -18.13
N HIS A 14 10.70 -0.50 -17.51
CA HIS A 14 10.61 0.90 -17.12
C HIS A 14 11.50 1.20 -15.90
N TYR A 15 12.12 2.38 -15.83
CA TYR A 15 13.08 2.73 -14.78
C TYR A 15 12.51 2.73 -13.35
N LEU A 16 11.17 2.70 -13.22
CA LEU A 16 10.41 2.61 -11.97
C LEU A 16 9.89 1.19 -11.67
N GLN A 17 10.14 0.20 -12.51
CA GLN A 17 9.71 -1.17 -12.23
C GLN A 17 10.74 -1.90 -11.37
N ASN A 18 10.92 -1.43 -10.12
CA ASN A 18 11.91 -1.98 -9.20
C ASN A 18 11.35 -2.27 -7.82
N VAL A 19 11.98 -3.25 -7.16
CA VAL A 19 11.85 -3.48 -5.72
C VAL A 19 13.19 -3.23 -5.03
N TYR A 20 13.13 -2.75 -3.80
CA TYR A 20 14.29 -2.47 -2.95
C TYR A 20 14.19 -3.33 -1.72
N VAL A 21 15.18 -4.20 -1.51
CA VAL A 21 15.13 -5.24 -0.47
C VAL A 21 16.20 -4.99 0.58
N HIS A 22 15.81 -5.08 1.84
CA HIS A 22 16.68 -5.09 2.99
C HIS A 22 16.46 -6.36 3.80
N ILE A 23 17.51 -7.17 3.95
CA ILE A 23 17.52 -8.31 4.86
C ILE A 23 18.17 -7.85 6.17
N PRO A 24 17.45 -7.90 7.31
CA PRO A 24 18.03 -7.55 8.61
C PRO A 24 19.28 -8.39 8.93
N PRO A 25 20.24 -7.89 9.71
CA PRO A 25 21.44 -8.67 10.09
C PRO A 25 21.13 -9.97 10.83
N SER A 26 20.04 -9.98 11.61
CA SER A 26 19.52 -11.14 12.34
C SER A 26 18.05 -11.34 11.94
N PRO A 27 17.77 -11.86 10.73
CA PRO A 27 16.41 -11.97 10.23
C PRO A 27 15.66 -13.05 11.00
N ALA A 28 14.37 -12.84 11.21
CA ALA A 28 13.49 -13.86 11.75
C ALA A 28 13.50 -15.13 10.86
N PRO A 29 13.35 -16.34 11.43
CA PRO A 29 13.27 -17.56 10.64
C PRO A 29 12.13 -17.48 9.60
N ALA A 30 12.39 -17.94 8.37
CA ALA A 30 11.44 -17.80 7.26
C ALA A 30 10.05 -18.42 7.53
N ASN A 31 9.96 -19.41 8.41
CA ASN A 31 8.71 -20.08 8.78
C ASN A 31 7.92 -19.40 9.90
N THR A 32 8.51 -18.42 10.61
CA THR A 32 7.87 -17.73 11.75
C THR A 32 7.87 -16.22 11.62
N GLY A 33 8.81 -15.65 10.86
CA GLY A 33 8.90 -14.22 10.61
C GLY A 33 7.92 -13.75 9.53
N TYR A 34 7.80 -12.43 9.43
CA TYR A 34 7.01 -11.74 8.42
C TYR A 34 7.91 -10.91 7.52
N TRP A 35 7.54 -10.88 6.25
CA TRP A 35 8.04 -9.86 5.34
C TRP A 35 7.23 -8.58 5.49
N ILE A 36 7.89 -7.43 5.45
CA ILE A 36 7.23 -6.12 5.37
C ILE A 36 7.40 -5.63 3.94
N VAL A 37 6.30 -5.45 3.21
CA VAL A 37 6.34 -4.92 1.85
C VAL A 37 5.60 -3.59 1.81
N TYR A 38 6.28 -2.52 1.43
CA TYR A 38 5.74 -1.17 1.42
C TYR A 38 5.49 -0.62 0.01
N ILE A 39 4.35 0.03 -0.19
CA ILE A 39 3.97 0.74 -1.41
C ILE A 39 3.88 2.24 -1.10
N HIS A 40 4.66 3.05 -1.81
CA HIS A 40 4.73 4.49 -1.56
C HIS A 40 3.50 5.27 -2.08
N GLY A 41 3.32 6.47 -1.53
CA GLY A 41 2.28 7.43 -1.90
C GLY A 41 2.61 8.25 -3.16
N GLY A 42 2.15 9.51 -3.19
CA GLY A 42 2.45 10.44 -4.30
C GLY A 42 1.35 10.57 -5.35
N ALA A 43 0.08 10.34 -4.98
CA ALA A 43 -1.08 10.49 -5.86
C ALA A 43 -0.94 9.78 -7.22
N TRP A 44 -0.25 8.63 -7.26
CA TRP A 44 0.11 7.86 -8.45
C TRP A 44 0.98 8.58 -9.49
N ARG A 45 1.46 9.80 -9.22
CA ARG A 45 2.09 10.66 -10.23
C ARG A 45 3.35 11.39 -9.78
N ASP A 46 3.63 11.46 -8.48
CA ASP A 46 4.73 12.25 -7.93
C ASP A 46 6.08 11.52 -8.06
N PRO A 47 7.02 12.01 -8.88
CA PRO A 47 8.32 11.38 -9.06
C PRO A 47 9.31 11.66 -7.91
N ASP A 48 8.98 12.55 -6.98
CA ASP A 48 9.82 12.86 -5.82
C ASP A 48 9.55 11.91 -4.64
N ILE A 49 8.47 11.13 -4.71
CA ILE A 49 8.10 10.10 -3.72
C ILE A 49 8.23 8.73 -4.38
N LEU A 50 9.34 8.05 -4.10
CA LEU A 50 9.66 6.71 -4.64
C LEU A 50 9.84 5.70 -3.52
N ALA A 51 9.97 4.42 -3.82
CA ALA A 51 10.13 3.32 -2.87
C ALA A 51 11.27 3.50 -1.85
N PRO A 52 12.42 4.13 -2.16
CA PRO A 52 13.43 4.47 -1.15
C PRO A 52 12.95 5.45 -0.06
N SER A 53 11.84 6.16 -0.25
CA SER A 53 11.22 7.01 0.78
C SER A 53 10.85 6.24 2.05
N PHE A 54 10.69 4.91 1.96
CA PHE A 54 10.41 4.05 3.12
C PHE A 54 11.59 3.94 4.11
N LYS A 55 12.79 4.40 3.75
CA LYS A 55 14.01 4.18 4.54
C LYS A 55 13.88 4.65 6.01
N ALA A 56 13.24 5.78 6.26
CA ALA A 56 13.07 6.29 7.61
C ALA A 56 12.19 5.36 8.47
N ALA A 57 11.06 4.91 7.93
CA ALA A 57 10.18 3.94 8.60
C ALA A 57 10.86 2.57 8.78
N GLN A 58 11.63 2.13 7.80
CA GLN A 58 12.46 0.92 7.91
C GLN A 58 13.42 1.01 9.10
N ASP A 59 14.13 2.12 9.26
CA ASP A 59 15.11 2.29 10.35
C ASP A 59 14.42 2.29 11.72
N HIS A 60 13.23 2.88 11.82
CA HIS A 60 12.41 2.82 13.03
C HIS A 60 11.95 1.40 13.36
N LEU A 61 11.48 0.64 12.37
CA LEU A 61 11.07 -0.76 12.55
C LEU A 61 12.23 -1.64 13.02
N LEU A 62 13.41 -1.48 12.41
CA LEU A 62 14.60 -2.26 12.77
C LEU A 62 15.17 -1.89 14.15
N SER A 63 14.90 -0.67 14.61
CA SER A 63 15.30 -0.20 15.94
C SER A 63 14.29 -0.58 17.03
N ASP A 64 13.06 -0.96 16.67
CA ASP A 64 12.04 -1.40 17.62
C ASP A 64 12.26 -2.87 18.01
N HIS A 65 12.84 -3.09 19.19
CA HIS A 65 13.07 -4.43 19.74
C HIS A 65 11.79 -5.23 20.01
N SER A 66 10.62 -4.60 20.03
CA SER A 66 9.34 -5.31 20.21
C SER A 66 8.88 -6.05 18.97
N VAL A 67 9.36 -5.69 17.77
CA VAL A 67 8.94 -6.30 16.50
C VAL A 67 10.09 -6.71 15.59
N SER A 68 11.29 -6.14 15.74
CA SER A 68 12.43 -6.40 14.85
C SER A 68 12.84 -7.87 14.80
N SER A 69 12.68 -8.63 15.90
CA SER A 69 12.94 -10.07 15.94
C SER A 69 11.99 -10.92 15.11
N SER A 70 10.91 -10.33 14.62
CA SER A 70 9.83 -11.00 13.85
C SER A 70 9.84 -10.58 12.39
N ILE A 71 10.77 -9.72 11.99
CA ILE A 71 10.97 -9.29 10.61
C ILE A 71 11.95 -10.24 9.92
N ALA A 72 11.47 -10.96 8.91
CA ALA A 72 12.28 -11.84 8.06
C ALA A 72 12.96 -11.08 6.91
N GLY A 73 12.31 -10.01 6.44
CA GLY A 73 12.79 -9.18 5.35
C GLY A 73 11.92 -7.94 5.18
N ILE A 74 12.50 -6.89 4.61
CA ILE A 74 11.79 -5.65 4.28
C ILE A 74 11.97 -5.39 2.79
N ALA A 75 10.89 -5.02 2.12
CA ALA A 75 10.93 -4.55 0.75
C ALA A 75 10.06 -3.30 0.55
N SER A 76 10.42 -2.47 -0.41
CA SER A 76 9.54 -1.43 -0.96
C SER A 76 9.46 -1.52 -2.48
N ILE A 77 8.30 -1.18 -3.04
CA ILE A 77 7.99 -1.34 -4.47
C ILE A 77 7.81 0.04 -5.10
N ASP A 78 8.62 0.35 -6.12
CA ASP A 78 8.32 1.45 -7.07
C ASP A 78 7.27 0.95 -8.06
N TYR A 79 6.53 1.86 -8.68
CA TYR A 79 5.59 1.55 -9.76
C TYR A 79 5.59 2.70 -10.80
N ARG A 80 5.19 2.43 -12.05
CA ARG A 80 5.10 3.48 -13.07
C ARG A 80 4.08 4.55 -12.65
N LEU A 81 4.38 5.79 -13.00
CA LEU A 81 3.61 6.96 -12.58
C LEU A 81 2.74 7.52 -13.71
N SER A 82 1.61 8.11 -13.33
CA SER A 82 0.78 8.93 -14.21
C SER A 82 1.48 10.25 -14.52
N ALA A 83 1.02 10.95 -15.55
CA ALA A 83 1.56 12.27 -15.90
C ALA A 83 1.34 13.29 -14.77
N HIS A 84 2.36 14.11 -14.50
CA HIS A 84 2.33 15.13 -13.46
C HIS A 84 2.50 16.53 -14.06
N PRO A 85 1.57 17.49 -13.83
CA PRO A 85 1.65 18.83 -14.42
C PRO A 85 2.91 19.61 -14.00
N ASN A 86 3.36 19.44 -12.75
CA ASN A 86 4.60 20.05 -12.24
C ASN A 86 5.90 19.32 -12.64
N HIS A 87 5.81 18.12 -13.25
CA HIS A 87 6.97 17.38 -13.77
C HIS A 87 6.72 16.94 -15.22
N PRO A 88 6.47 17.90 -16.14
CA PRO A 88 6.03 17.60 -17.48
C PRO A 88 7.12 16.84 -18.25
N GLN A 89 6.68 15.88 -19.06
CA GLN A 89 7.52 15.11 -19.96
C GLN A 89 6.97 15.25 -21.38
N ASP A 90 7.88 15.45 -22.33
CA ASP A 90 7.51 15.47 -23.74
C ASP A 90 7.48 14.03 -24.29
N PRO A 91 6.31 13.53 -24.73
CA PRO A 91 6.16 12.15 -25.21
C PRO A 91 6.95 11.85 -26.49
N THR A 92 7.43 12.88 -27.21
CA THR A 92 8.16 12.69 -28.47
C THR A 92 9.67 12.64 -28.28
N SER A 93 10.19 12.96 -27.10
CA SER A 93 11.62 13.05 -26.83
C SER A 93 12.14 11.99 -25.85
N LEU A 94 11.26 11.22 -25.21
CA LEU A 94 11.62 10.19 -24.23
C LEU A 94 11.36 8.79 -24.75
N ASP A 95 12.20 7.85 -24.29
CA ASP A 95 11.95 6.42 -24.48
C ASP A 95 10.74 5.97 -23.65
N ALA A 96 10.05 4.93 -24.12
CA ALA A 96 8.90 4.36 -23.40
C ALA A 96 9.28 3.85 -22.00
N SER A 97 10.54 3.45 -21.77
CA SER A 97 11.07 3.04 -20.47
C SER A 97 11.26 4.19 -19.48
N GLU A 98 11.10 5.45 -19.90
CA GLU A 98 11.27 6.66 -19.09
C GLU A 98 10.00 7.53 -18.97
N TYR A 99 9.00 7.27 -19.82
CA TYR A 99 7.81 8.11 -19.91
C TYR A 99 6.76 7.76 -18.85
N ARG A 100 6.41 8.74 -18.02
CA ARG A 100 5.39 8.63 -16.97
C ARG A 100 4.02 9.02 -17.51
N ASN A 101 3.29 8.02 -17.99
CA ASN A 101 1.90 8.16 -18.43
C ASN A 101 1.01 6.98 -18.03
N ALA A 102 1.45 6.18 -17.05
CA ALA A 102 0.73 4.99 -16.63
C ALA A 102 -0.67 5.35 -16.13
N LYS A 103 -1.63 4.49 -16.44
CA LYS A 103 -3.02 4.58 -15.97
C LYS A 103 -3.45 3.24 -15.40
N HIS A 104 -4.45 3.25 -14.53
CA HIS A 104 -5.09 2.02 -14.07
C HIS A 104 -5.49 1.14 -15.28
N PRO A 105 -5.18 -0.17 -15.27
CA PRO A 105 -4.63 -0.95 -14.14
C PRO A 105 -3.09 -1.08 -14.08
N GLU A 106 -2.32 -0.29 -14.83
CA GLU A 106 -0.85 -0.42 -14.90
C GLU A 106 -0.15 -0.25 -13.55
N HIS A 107 -0.57 0.70 -12.69
CA HIS A 107 0.02 0.89 -11.36
C HIS A 107 -0.11 -0.37 -10.49
N ILE A 108 -1.30 -0.99 -10.47
CA ILE A 108 -1.55 -2.18 -9.65
C ILE A 108 -0.92 -3.45 -10.29
N HIS A 109 -0.79 -3.49 -11.62
CA HIS A 109 -0.03 -4.54 -12.29
C HIS A 109 1.47 -4.46 -11.96
N ASP A 110 2.03 -3.26 -11.87
CA ASP A 110 3.41 -3.08 -11.45
C ASP A 110 3.62 -3.56 -9.99
N VAL A 111 2.67 -3.25 -9.08
CA VAL A 111 2.68 -3.79 -7.72
C VAL A 111 2.57 -5.32 -7.70
N ARG A 112 1.71 -5.91 -8.54
CA ARG A 112 1.59 -7.37 -8.71
C ARG A 112 2.94 -7.97 -9.13
N ASP A 113 3.58 -7.40 -10.14
CA ASP A 113 4.82 -7.93 -10.70
C ASP A 113 5.99 -7.80 -9.71
N GLY A 114 6.06 -6.69 -8.97
CA GLY A 114 6.99 -6.53 -7.86
C GLY A 114 6.78 -7.55 -6.74
N LEU A 115 5.53 -7.79 -6.33
CA LEU A 115 5.19 -8.82 -5.35
C LEU A 115 5.53 -10.23 -5.84
N ALA A 116 5.22 -10.54 -7.10
CA ALA A 116 5.53 -11.84 -7.70
C ALA A 116 7.04 -12.10 -7.74
N LEU A 117 7.85 -11.10 -8.10
CA LEU A 117 9.31 -11.19 -8.05
C LEU A 117 9.79 -11.48 -6.62
N LEU A 118 9.33 -10.70 -5.64
CA LEU A 118 9.69 -10.88 -4.23
C LEU A 118 9.31 -12.27 -3.70
N GLN A 119 8.10 -12.75 -4.01
CA GLN A 119 7.63 -14.08 -3.62
C GLN A 119 8.44 -15.20 -4.29
N SER A 120 8.81 -15.03 -5.56
CA SER A 120 9.68 -15.96 -6.29
C SER A 120 11.07 -16.03 -5.69
N MET A 121 11.63 -14.90 -5.24
CA MET A 121 13.00 -14.83 -4.72
C MET A 121 13.10 -15.35 -3.29
N TYR A 122 12.13 -14.99 -2.44
CA TYR A 122 12.25 -15.17 -0.99
C TYR A 122 11.23 -16.15 -0.38
N GLY A 123 10.23 -16.58 -1.14
CA GLY A 123 9.35 -17.69 -0.76
C GLY A 123 8.49 -17.45 0.50
N PHE A 124 8.20 -16.20 0.86
CA PHE A 124 7.44 -15.87 2.07
C PHE A 124 5.93 -16.17 1.99
N GLY A 125 5.42 -16.49 0.80
CA GLY A 125 4.01 -16.84 0.60
C GLY A 125 3.07 -15.77 1.17
N GLU A 126 2.16 -16.15 2.05
CA GLU A 126 1.22 -15.23 2.72
C GLU A 126 1.79 -14.53 3.96
N ARG A 127 2.96 -14.94 4.46
CA ARG A 127 3.59 -14.39 5.68
C ARG A 127 4.23 -13.03 5.44
N TYR A 128 3.42 -12.08 5.03
CA TYR A 128 3.84 -10.71 4.85
C TYR A 128 2.74 -9.71 5.21
N VAL A 129 3.21 -8.56 5.69
CA VAL A 129 2.41 -7.34 5.92
C VAL A 129 2.58 -6.47 4.69
N LEU A 130 1.48 -6.21 3.98
CA LEU A 130 1.46 -5.26 2.87
C LEU A 130 1.05 -3.89 3.39
N ALA A 131 2.01 -2.99 3.46
CA ALA A 131 1.83 -1.63 3.96
C ALA A 131 1.78 -0.62 2.81
N GLY A 132 1.02 0.46 2.98
CA GLY A 132 1.04 1.56 2.04
C GLY A 132 0.62 2.89 2.65
N HIS A 133 1.18 3.98 2.12
CA HIS A 133 0.82 5.35 2.48
C HIS A 133 0.02 6.01 1.36
N SER A 134 -1.02 6.80 1.67
CA SER A 134 -1.77 7.56 0.66
C SER A 134 -2.34 6.65 -0.44
N CYS A 135 -2.05 6.92 -1.72
CA CYS A 135 -2.39 6.03 -2.82
C CYS A 135 -1.75 4.63 -2.74
N GLY A 136 -0.62 4.48 -2.05
CA GLY A 136 -0.03 3.18 -1.72
C GLY A 136 -0.93 2.36 -0.81
N GLY A 137 -1.63 3.01 0.14
CA GLY A 137 -2.65 2.35 0.96
C GLY A 137 -3.85 1.87 0.13
N THR A 138 -4.24 2.63 -0.90
CA THR A 138 -5.24 2.18 -1.89
C THR A 138 -4.78 0.90 -2.58
N MET A 139 -3.55 0.88 -3.10
CA MET A 139 -3.02 -0.28 -3.83
C MET A 139 -2.80 -1.49 -2.92
N ALA A 140 -2.46 -1.28 -1.64
CA ALA A 140 -2.33 -2.35 -0.66
C ALA A 140 -3.65 -3.10 -0.44
N PHE A 141 -4.80 -2.41 -0.48
CA PHE A 141 -6.11 -3.07 -0.47
C PHE A 141 -6.55 -3.62 -1.83
N GLN A 142 -6.11 -3.02 -2.94
CA GLN A 142 -6.44 -3.50 -4.29
C GLN A 142 -5.81 -4.85 -4.60
N VAL A 143 -4.56 -5.08 -4.20
CA VAL A 143 -4.07 -6.45 -3.95
C VAL A 143 -4.97 -6.98 -2.85
N VAL A 144 -5.69 -8.09 -2.95
CA VAL A 144 -6.76 -8.55 -2.03
C VAL A 144 -8.17 -8.26 -2.50
N MET A 145 -8.38 -7.46 -3.54
CA MET A 145 -9.69 -7.31 -4.21
C MET A 145 -9.68 -8.08 -5.54
N ASN A 146 -10.40 -9.21 -5.65
CA ASN A 146 -10.47 -10.02 -6.87
C ASN A 146 -11.05 -9.28 -8.09
N ARG A 147 -11.84 -8.24 -7.88
CA ARG A 147 -12.37 -7.38 -8.95
C ARG A 147 -11.32 -6.43 -9.54
N VAL A 148 -10.20 -6.23 -8.85
CA VAL A 148 -9.08 -5.37 -9.30
C VAL A 148 -7.88 -6.21 -9.75
N LEU A 149 -7.51 -7.21 -8.95
CA LEU A 149 -6.40 -8.11 -9.22
C LEU A 149 -6.86 -9.53 -8.92
N SER A 150 -6.70 -10.49 -9.82
CA SER A 150 -7.18 -11.86 -9.61
C SER A 150 -6.40 -12.54 -8.47
N GLY A 151 -7.08 -13.34 -7.65
CA GLY A 151 -6.48 -14.06 -6.52
C GLY A 151 -5.41 -15.09 -6.89
N TYR A 152 -5.27 -15.43 -8.17
CA TYR A 152 -4.24 -16.35 -8.66
C TYR A 152 -2.94 -15.65 -9.11
N GLU A 153 -2.93 -14.33 -9.16
CA GLU A 153 -1.79 -13.57 -9.68
C GLU A 153 -0.65 -13.42 -8.66
N VAL A 154 -0.98 -13.31 -7.37
CA VAL A 154 -0.02 -13.23 -6.26
C VAL A 154 -0.62 -13.86 -5.01
N VAL A 155 0.21 -14.48 -4.17
CA VAL A 155 -0.25 -14.94 -2.85
C VAL A 155 -0.57 -13.71 -2.01
N ARG A 156 -1.76 -13.65 -1.39
CA ARG A 156 -2.24 -12.48 -0.66
C ARG A 156 -1.57 -12.33 0.71
N PRO A 157 -1.43 -11.10 1.25
CA PRO A 157 -0.82 -10.89 2.55
C PRO A 157 -1.70 -11.42 3.68
N VAL A 158 -1.09 -11.73 4.81
CA VAL A 158 -1.80 -12.04 6.06
C VAL A 158 -2.29 -10.76 6.75
N ALA A 159 -1.67 -9.60 6.46
CA ALA A 159 -2.12 -8.31 6.96
C ALA A 159 -1.97 -7.17 5.94
N VAL A 160 -2.90 -6.22 6.00
CA VAL A 160 -2.84 -4.95 5.26
C VAL A 160 -2.72 -3.81 6.26
N VAL A 161 -1.75 -2.93 6.03
CA VAL A 161 -1.53 -1.72 6.81
C VAL A 161 -1.68 -0.51 5.90
N SER A 162 -2.61 0.40 6.22
CA SER A 162 -2.89 1.58 5.41
C SER A 162 -2.73 2.84 6.24
N VAL A 163 -1.74 3.67 5.90
CA VAL A 163 -1.47 4.95 6.57
C VAL A 163 -1.97 6.09 5.69
N ALA A 164 -2.92 6.88 6.19
CA ALA A 164 -3.60 7.94 5.45
C ALA A 164 -4.03 7.46 4.06
N GLY A 165 -4.68 6.29 3.96
CA GLY A 165 -5.01 5.69 2.67
C GLY A 165 -6.22 6.35 2.00
N VAL A 166 -6.20 6.45 0.66
CA VAL A 166 -7.39 6.80 -0.10
C VAL A 166 -8.24 5.54 -0.29
N THR A 167 -9.42 5.51 0.32
CA THR A 167 -10.31 4.35 0.40
C THR A 167 -11.56 4.52 -0.46
N ASN A 168 -11.97 5.76 -0.74
CA ASN A 168 -13.06 6.08 -1.65
C ASN A 168 -12.67 7.26 -2.55
N LEU A 169 -12.40 6.95 -3.82
CA LEU A 169 -11.94 7.92 -4.82
C LEU A 169 -13.02 8.95 -5.19
N LEU A 170 -14.27 8.51 -5.37
CA LEU A 170 -15.37 9.41 -5.71
C LEU A 170 -15.65 10.37 -4.55
N GLY A 171 -15.77 9.83 -3.33
CA GLY A 171 -15.97 10.62 -2.11
C GLY A 171 -14.83 11.61 -1.87
N LEU A 172 -13.58 11.24 -2.18
CA LEU A 172 -12.44 12.16 -2.12
C LEU A 172 -12.62 13.34 -3.09
N VAL A 173 -12.96 13.05 -4.35
CA VAL A 173 -13.14 14.07 -5.40
C VAL A 173 -14.32 14.99 -5.09
N GLU A 174 -15.42 14.45 -4.56
CA GLU A 174 -16.60 15.23 -4.17
C GLU A 174 -16.29 16.14 -2.98
N GLU A 175 -15.67 15.64 -1.93
CA GLU A 175 -15.36 16.42 -0.73
C GLU A 175 -14.30 17.49 -0.98
N LYS A 176 -13.30 17.17 -1.82
CA LYS A 176 -12.23 18.10 -2.22
C LYS A 176 -12.55 18.84 -3.52
N ALA A 177 -13.81 18.93 -3.95
CA ALA A 177 -14.21 19.56 -5.21
C ALA A 177 -13.79 21.05 -5.34
N HIS A 178 -13.49 21.71 -4.22
CA HIS A 178 -12.97 23.09 -4.17
C HIS A 178 -11.47 23.19 -4.52
N ILE A 179 -10.76 22.07 -4.67
CA ILE A 179 -9.34 21.98 -5.06
C ILE A 179 -9.24 21.11 -6.31
N SER A 180 -9.04 21.74 -7.48
CA SER A 180 -9.06 21.04 -8.79
C SER A 180 -8.07 19.88 -8.87
N ALA A 181 -6.93 19.99 -8.19
CA ALA A 181 -5.87 18.98 -8.17
C ALA A 181 -6.37 17.57 -7.80
N TYR A 182 -7.39 17.45 -6.94
CA TYR A 182 -7.93 16.15 -6.53
C TYR A 182 -8.62 15.42 -7.68
N ARG A 183 -9.50 16.12 -8.41
CA ARG A 183 -10.08 15.55 -9.63
C ARG A 183 -9.01 15.28 -10.66
N GLU A 184 -8.05 16.18 -10.83
CA GLU A 184 -6.99 16.04 -11.85
C GLU A 184 -6.13 14.79 -11.64
N PHE A 185 -5.68 14.46 -10.42
CA PHE A 185 -4.85 13.25 -10.22
C PHE A 185 -5.67 11.97 -10.32
N VAL A 186 -6.92 11.97 -9.82
CA VAL A 186 -7.79 10.79 -9.93
C VAL A 186 -8.13 10.53 -11.40
N THR A 187 -8.52 11.55 -12.16
CA THR A 187 -8.70 11.45 -13.60
C THR A 187 -7.41 11.05 -14.32
N GLY A 188 -6.27 11.62 -13.94
CA GLY A 188 -4.98 11.31 -14.54
C GLY A 188 -4.60 9.84 -14.42
N ALA A 189 -4.85 9.25 -13.25
CA ALA A 189 -4.56 7.85 -12.96
C ALA A 189 -5.65 6.88 -13.47
N PHE A 190 -6.93 7.24 -13.41
CA PHE A 190 -8.04 6.30 -13.64
C PHE A 190 -8.91 6.62 -14.87
N GLY A 191 -8.70 7.75 -15.54
CA GLY A 191 -9.46 8.21 -16.72
C GLY A 191 -10.63 9.15 -16.41
N ASP A 192 -11.22 9.75 -17.46
CA ASP A 192 -12.33 10.73 -17.37
C ASP A 192 -13.72 10.09 -17.29
N GLU A 193 -13.98 8.99 -18.01
CA GLU A 193 -15.28 8.27 -18.01
C GLU A 193 -15.41 7.29 -16.82
N ALA A 194 -14.67 7.58 -15.75
CA ALA A 194 -14.20 6.58 -14.81
C ALA A 194 -14.92 6.59 -13.47
N GLU A 195 -16.04 7.31 -13.27
CA GLU A 195 -16.75 7.28 -11.97
C GLU A 195 -17.11 5.84 -11.56
N ARG A 196 -17.58 5.00 -12.51
CA ARG A 196 -17.77 3.56 -12.26
C ARG A 196 -16.47 2.83 -11.97
N THR A 197 -15.38 3.19 -12.66
CA THR A 197 -14.05 2.61 -12.38
C THR A 197 -13.60 3.00 -10.98
N TRP A 198 -13.80 4.25 -10.56
CA TRP A 198 -13.43 4.77 -9.26
C TRP A 198 -14.16 4.01 -8.15
N GLU A 199 -15.44 3.72 -8.33
CA GLU A 199 -16.21 2.86 -7.43
C GLU A 199 -15.64 1.42 -7.36
N VAL A 200 -15.32 0.83 -8.52
CA VAL A 200 -14.78 -0.55 -8.61
C VAL A 200 -13.40 -0.67 -7.97
N VAL A 201 -12.55 0.33 -8.15
CA VAL A 201 -11.15 0.28 -7.66
C VAL A 201 -11.00 0.86 -6.25
N SER A 202 -12.03 1.52 -5.71
CA SER A 202 -12.04 2.01 -4.33
C SER A 202 -12.05 0.82 -3.34
N PRO A 203 -11.15 0.81 -2.34
CA PRO A 203 -11.17 -0.19 -1.27
C PRO A 203 -12.48 -0.24 -0.48
N ALA A 204 -13.01 0.94 -0.15
CA ALA A 204 -14.28 1.08 0.55
C ALA A 204 -15.44 0.91 -0.44
N VAL A 205 -16.41 0.10 -0.04
CA VAL A 205 -17.64 -0.15 -0.80
C VAL A 205 -18.85 -0.18 0.11
N ASP A 206 -19.97 0.26 -0.43
CA ASP A 206 -21.27 0.03 0.18
C ASP A 206 -21.72 -1.42 -0.11
N GLY A 207 -21.96 -2.22 0.94
CA GLY A 207 -22.58 -3.56 0.85
C GLY A 207 -21.63 -4.75 0.64
N GLU A 208 -22.15 -5.87 0.09
CA GLU A 208 -21.41 -7.15 -0.05
C GLU A 208 -20.21 -7.08 -1.01
N GLY A 209 -20.16 -6.06 -1.88
CA GLY A 209 -18.98 -5.71 -2.65
C GLY A 209 -18.29 -6.89 -3.35
N VAL A 210 -19.00 -7.62 -4.23
CA VAL A 210 -18.49 -8.79 -4.96
C VAL A 210 -17.08 -8.54 -5.51
N GLY A 211 -16.15 -9.44 -5.19
CA GLY A 211 -14.74 -9.31 -5.57
C GLY A 211 -13.98 -8.17 -4.85
N GLY A 212 -14.55 -7.55 -3.83
CA GLY A 212 -13.91 -6.59 -2.93
C GLY A 212 -13.21 -7.27 -1.74
N VAL A 213 -12.79 -6.48 -0.75
CA VAL A 213 -12.01 -6.96 0.41
C VAL A 213 -12.73 -8.07 1.18
N VAL A 214 -14.03 -7.89 1.45
CA VAL A 214 -14.85 -8.81 2.25
C VAL A 214 -14.91 -10.21 1.63
N ASP A 215 -15.20 -10.27 0.33
CA ASP A 215 -15.43 -11.52 -0.43
C ASP A 215 -14.12 -12.18 -0.88
N SER A 216 -13.05 -11.40 -1.08
CA SER A 216 -11.83 -11.87 -1.74
C SER A 216 -10.71 -12.24 -0.79
N TRP A 217 -10.62 -11.60 0.38
CA TRP A 217 -9.44 -11.71 1.24
C TRP A 217 -9.61 -12.75 2.36
N ASN A 218 -9.62 -14.01 1.96
CA ASN A 218 -9.93 -15.13 2.84
C ASN A 218 -8.81 -15.45 3.85
N ASN A 219 -7.54 -15.33 3.45
CA ASN A 219 -6.40 -15.63 4.30
C ASN A 219 -5.97 -14.48 5.21
N GLY A 220 -6.51 -13.28 5.02
CA GLY A 220 -6.21 -12.14 5.86
C GLY A 220 -6.59 -12.34 7.32
N ARG A 221 -5.83 -11.70 8.22
CA ARG A 221 -5.99 -11.77 9.68
C ARG A 221 -6.02 -10.40 10.33
N VAL A 222 -5.23 -9.45 9.84
CA VAL A 222 -5.10 -8.13 10.49
C VAL A 222 -5.24 -7.01 9.47
N VAL A 223 -6.08 -6.02 9.79
CA VAL A 223 -6.07 -4.70 9.18
C VAL A 223 -5.61 -3.69 10.22
N VAL A 224 -4.65 -2.83 9.87
CA VAL A 224 -4.34 -1.63 10.65
C VAL A 224 -4.53 -0.41 9.75
N MET A 225 -5.26 0.58 10.23
CA MET A 225 -5.40 1.86 9.54
C MET A 225 -4.93 3.00 10.46
N GLY A 226 -4.04 3.84 9.95
CA GLY A 226 -3.52 5.01 10.67
C GLY A 226 -3.96 6.30 10.01
N PHE A 227 -4.41 7.27 10.80
CA PHE A 227 -4.84 8.59 10.36
C PHE A 227 -4.33 9.66 11.32
N SER A 228 -3.84 10.76 10.75
CA SER A 228 -3.37 11.90 11.54
C SER A 228 -4.40 13.01 11.63
N VAL A 229 -4.48 13.62 12.81
CA VAL A 229 -5.28 14.83 13.03
C VAL A 229 -4.70 16.06 12.32
N ASN A 230 -3.43 16.00 11.91
CA ASN A 230 -2.73 17.06 11.20
C ASN A 230 -2.58 16.77 9.69
N ASP A 231 -3.24 15.73 9.17
CA ASP A 231 -3.28 15.47 7.72
C ASP A 231 -4.05 16.60 7.01
N GLU A 232 -3.32 17.40 6.26
CA GLU A 232 -3.83 18.53 5.48
C GLU A 232 -4.33 18.12 4.09
N ALA A 233 -3.93 16.94 3.60
CA ALA A 233 -4.27 16.47 2.27
C ALA A 233 -5.58 15.68 2.31
N LEU A 234 -5.63 14.59 3.06
CA LEU A 234 -6.77 13.69 3.04
C LEU A 234 -7.81 14.02 4.11
N PRO A 235 -9.10 14.01 3.76
CA PRO A 235 -10.15 14.18 4.74
C PRO A 235 -10.31 12.92 5.59
N GLY A 236 -10.64 13.10 6.88
CA GLY A 236 -10.91 11.99 7.80
C GLY A 236 -12.12 11.11 7.37
N SER A 237 -12.94 11.58 6.43
CA SER A 237 -14.03 10.79 5.84
C SER A 237 -13.55 9.50 5.17
N GLN A 238 -12.29 9.44 4.69
CA GLN A 238 -11.69 8.23 4.12
C GLN A 238 -11.68 7.06 5.12
N LEU A 239 -11.45 7.33 6.41
CA LEU A 239 -11.60 6.31 7.45
C LEU A 239 -13.07 5.86 7.58
N GLY A 240 -13.99 6.82 7.60
CA GLY A 240 -15.42 6.57 7.71
C GLY A 240 -15.94 5.67 6.60
N PHE A 241 -15.53 5.90 5.35
CA PHE A 241 -15.89 5.06 4.21
C PHE A 241 -15.40 3.62 4.38
N MET A 242 -14.17 3.43 4.87
CA MET A 242 -13.57 2.10 4.98
C MET A 242 -14.09 1.29 6.18
N LYS A 243 -14.58 1.96 7.23
CA LYS A 243 -15.04 1.33 8.46
C LYS A 243 -16.07 0.22 8.22
N GLY A 244 -17.08 0.50 7.39
CA GLY A 244 -18.12 -0.49 7.06
C GLY A 244 -17.56 -1.72 6.36
N THR A 245 -16.61 -1.54 5.43
CA THR A 245 -15.96 -2.62 4.70
C THR A 245 -15.12 -3.51 5.62
N VAL A 246 -14.32 -2.94 6.52
CA VAL A 246 -13.48 -3.75 7.43
C VAL A 246 -14.29 -4.43 8.54
N ASP A 247 -15.36 -3.80 9.03
CA ASP A 247 -16.29 -4.42 9.98
C ASP A 247 -17.00 -5.63 9.33
N ALA A 248 -17.44 -5.48 8.08
CA ALA A 248 -18.03 -6.58 7.31
C ALA A 248 -17.02 -7.70 7.03
N TRP A 249 -15.76 -7.36 6.71
CA TRP A 249 -14.69 -8.34 6.51
C TRP A 249 -14.39 -9.14 7.80
N VAL A 250 -14.42 -8.51 8.97
CA VAL A 250 -14.32 -9.23 10.26
C VAL A 250 -15.50 -10.16 10.45
N ALA A 251 -16.73 -9.68 10.21
CA ALA A 251 -17.95 -10.47 10.38
C ALA A 251 -18.04 -11.66 9.43
N ALA A 252 -17.46 -11.56 8.22
CA ALA A 252 -17.39 -12.63 7.23
C ALA A 252 -16.27 -13.66 7.50
N GLY A 253 -15.58 -13.58 8.65
CA GLY A 253 -14.57 -14.57 9.03
C GLY A 253 -15.20 -15.93 9.30
N ASP A 254 -15.02 -16.88 8.38
CA ASP A 254 -15.49 -18.26 8.54
C ASP A 254 -14.53 -19.14 9.37
N GLY A 255 -15.10 -20.15 10.04
CA GLY A 255 -14.35 -21.35 10.45
C GLY A 255 -13.39 -21.20 11.64
N GLY A 256 -13.48 -20.13 12.43
CA GLY A 256 -12.72 -19.95 13.67
C GLY A 256 -11.34 -19.30 13.52
N ALA A 257 -10.98 -18.82 12.32
CA ALA A 257 -9.81 -17.97 12.14
C ALA A 257 -10.16 -16.52 12.50
N GLU A 258 -9.66 -16.07 13.64
CA GLU A 258 -9.88 -14.70 14.13
C GLU A 258 -9.38 -13.66 13.10
N ARG A 259 -10.15 -12.58 12.92
CA ARG A 259 -9.78 -11.39 12.13
C ARG A 259 -9.83 -10.17 13.04
N ARG A 260 -8.82 -9.30 12.96
CA ARG A 260 -8.70 -8.10 13.80
C ARG A 260 -8.53 -6.84 12.97
N VAL A 261 -9.13 -5.76 13.47
CA VAL A 261 -8.96 -4.40 12.95
C VAL A 261 -8.41 -3.52 14.06
N ARG A 262 -7.42 -2.70 13.73
CA ARG A 262 -6.88 -1.64 14.60
C ARG A 262 -6.92 -0.31 13.84
N ILE A 263 -7.39 0.72 14.52
CA ILE A 263 -7.47 2.08 13.98
C ILE A 263 -6.65 2.97 14.92
N VAL A 264 -5.70 3.70 14.35
CA VAL A 264 -4.87 4.69 15.04
C VAL A 264 -5.34 6.07 14.55
N GLU A 265 -5.95 6.86 15.44
CA GLU A 265 -6.56 8.17 15.10
C GLU A 265 -5.85 9.35 15.78
N ASP A 266 -4.81 9.09 16.57
CA ASP A 266 -4.06 10.08 17.36
C ASP A 266 -2.66 10.36 16.80
N MET A 267 -2.39 9.95 15.55
CA MET A 267 -1.22 10.42 14.81
C MET A 267 -1.30 11.94 14.63
N ALA A 268 -0.14 12.58 14.52
CA ALA A 268 0.02 14.03 14.57
C ALA A 268 0.98 14.59 13.52
N GLU A 269 1.51 13.81 12.57
CA GLU A 269 2.30 14.37 11.47
C GLU A 269 1.42 14.85 10.30
N THR A 270 1.96 15.75 9.48
CA THR A 270 1.34 16.16 8.21
C THR A 270 1.35 14.99 7.22
N HIS A 271 0.58 15.08 6.13
CA HIS A 271 0.45 13.99 5.15
C HIS A 271 1.81 13.44 4.69
N ASP A 272 2.71 14.32 4.27
CA ASP A 272 4.06 13.90 3.89
C ASP A 272 5.02 13.74 5.08
N GLY A 273 4.72 14.41 6.20
CA GLY A 273 5.47 14.25 7.44
C GLY A 273 5.58 12.79 7.86
N MET A 274 4.46 12.06 7.80
CA MET A 274 4.34 10.65 8.21
C MET A 274 5.44 9.76 7.62
N TRP A 275 5.73 9.91 6.33
CA TRP A 275 6.73 9.09 5.64
C TRP A 275 8.12 9.72 5.64
N ILE A 276 8.23 11.06 5.68
CA ILE A 276 9.51 11.76 5.77
C ILE A 276 10.21 11.44 7.10
N ASN A 277 9.47 11.54 8.22
CA ASN A 277 9.95 11.12 9.53
C ASN A 277 9.93 9.60 9.62
N GLY A 278 8.88 8.96 9.10
CA GLY A 278 8.74 7.51 9.04
C GLY A 278 8.33 6.87 10.37
N ARG A 279 8.34 7.60 11.48
CA ARG A 279 7.98 7.09 12.80
C ARG A 279 6.55 6.58 12.86
N GLU A 280 5.57 7.37 12.40
CA GLU A 280 4.17 6.96 12.47
C GLU A 280 3.88 5.80 11.51
N VAL A 281 4.47 5.82 10.31
CA VAL A 281 4.38 4.68 9.39
C VAL A 281 4.94 3.40 10.03
N ALA A 282 6.11 3.48 10.66
CA ALA A 282 6.70 2.35 11.37
C ALA A 282 5.83 1.85 12.54
N GLU A 283 5.26 2.76 13.31
CA GLU A 283 4.43 2.43 14.47
C GLU A 283 3.15 1.69 14.07
N VAL A 284 2.46 2.16 13.02
CA VAL A 284 1.26 1.50 12.49
C VAL A 284 1.59 0.11 11.93
N ILE A 285 2.73 -0.06 11.24
CA ILE A 285 3.21 -1.37 10.79
C ILE A 285 3.51 -2.29 11.98
N ALA A 286 4.16 -1.76 13.01
CA ALA A 286 4.52 -2.52 14.21
C ALA A 286 3.28 -3.01 14.98
N ILE A 287 2.18 -2.24 14.99
CA ILE A 287 0.88 -2.72 15.51
C ILE A 287 0.42 -3.96 14.74
N GLY A 288 0.53 -3.94 13.41
CA GLY A 288 0.16 -5.09 12.57
C GLY A 288 0.96 -6.34 12.91
N ILE A 289 2.28 -6.21 13.10
CA ILE A 289 3.16 -7.32 13.49
C ILE A 289 2.74 -7.86 14.86
N ARG A 290 2.56 -6.99 15.87
CA ARG A 290 2.18 -7.41 17.23
C ARG A 290 0.85 -8.13 17.28
N GLU A 291 -0.14 -7.69 16.51
CA GLU A 291 -1.43 -8.39 16.41
C GLU A 291 -1.28 -9.78 15.80
N LEU A 292 -0.47 -9.93 14.74
CA LEU A 292 -0.20 -11.22 14.14
C LEU A 292 0.54 -12.17 15.10
N GLU A 293 1.50 -11.66 15.87
CA GLU A 293 2.21 -12.43 16.90
C GLU A 293 1.29 -12.90 18.03
N ASP A 294 0.42 -12.02 18.53
CA ASP A 294 -0.56 -12.36 19.57
C ASP A 294 -1.52 -13.46 19.09
N MET A 295 -1.87 -13.43 17.80
CA MET A 295 -2.70 -14.45 17.16
C MET A 295 -1.93 -15.73 16.80
N GLN A 296 -0.60 -15.75 16.91
CA GLN A 296 0.29 -16.87 16.54
C GLN A 296 0.12 -17.36 15.09
N VAL A 297 -0.17 -16.44 14.16
CA VAL A 297 -0.35 -16.77 12.73
C VAL A 297 0.96 -16.69 11.96
#